data_AF-A0A851PAN2-F1
#
_entry.id   AF-A0A851PAN2-F1
#
_cell.length_a   1.000
_cell.length_b   1.000
_cell.length_c   1.000
_cell.angle_alpha   90.00
_cell.angle_beta   90.00
_cell.angle_gamma   90.00
#
_symmetry.space_group_name_H-M   'P 1'
#
loop_
_entity.id
_entity.type
_entity.pdbx_description
1 polymer ?
#
loop_
_entity_poly.entity_id
_entity_poly.type
_entity_poly.pdbx_seq_one_letter_code
_entity_poly.pdbx_strand_id
1 'polypeptide(L)'
;MRRLWKRLSGGERGCPESSDCESLSSALCPADPELADRASLPDLELLHDPEDELLSAQLLELVQATLGRAPLGAQRCSRLLMPAQLAAQVRTELLRLACSEPCGLRGALLDLCVEHGKACHDVGHIAVDPAVVPTFQLTLVLRLDSRLWPKIQGLLASAPALSPRFSQSLRLSTGFRVMKKKLYSSEQLLIEEC
;
A
#
# COMPACT_ATOMS: atom_id res chain seq x y z
N MET A 1 16.37 20.14 -2.73
CA MET A 1 15.79 21.20 -3.59
C MET A 1 14.29 21.04 -3.62
N ARG A 2 13.55 22.01 -3.07
CA ARG A 2 12.08 22.04 -3.05
C ARG A 2 11.60 22.61 -4.38
N ARG A 3 10.66 21.96 -5.08
CA ARG A 3 9.94 22.60 -6.18
C ARG A 3 8.47 22.73 -5.80
N LEU A 4 8.07 23.99 -5.66
CA LEU A 4 6.68 24.46 -5.67
C LEU A 4 6.02 24.04 -6.97
N TRP A 5 4.75 23.65 -6.94
CA TRP A 5 3.85 23.82 -8.07
C TRP A 5 2.68 24.73 -7.71
N LYS A 6 2.52 25.78 -8.52
CA LYS A 6 1.45 26.77 -8.48
C LYS A 6 0.29 26.26 -9.33
N ARG A 7 -0.91 26.44 -8.75
CA ARG A 7 -2.24 26.33 -9.36
C ARG A 7 -2.41 27.32 -10.50
N LEU A 8 -3.02 26.88 -11.59
CA LEU A 8 -3.70 27.75 -12.57
C LEU A 8 -5.09 27.18 -12.84
N SER A 9 -6.09 28.06 -12.73
CA SER A 9 -7.52 27.82 -12.96
C SER A 9 -7.94 28.39 -14.31
N GLY A 10 -9.01 27.82 -14.87
CA GLY A 10 -9.80 28.34 -16.02
C GLY A 10 -10.07 27.20 -17.01
N GLY A 11 -11.27 26.95 -17.52
CA GLY A 11 -12.57 27.60 -17.44
C GLY A 11 -13.44 27.07 -18.60
N GLU A 12 -14.75 26.94 -18.35
CA GLU A 12 -15.88 26.80 -19.31
C GLU A 12 -16.07 25.48 -20.07
N ARG A 13 -17.14 24.71 -19.83
CA ARG A 13 -18.58 24.84 -20.22
C ARG A 13 -18.86 24.42 -21.67
N GLY A 14 -19.70 23.38 -21.81
CA GLY A 14 -20.39 23.01 -23.06
C GLY A 14 -21.40 21.89 -22.79
N CYS A 15 -22.69 22.24 -22.81
CA CYS A 15 -23.85 21.35 -22.82
C CYS A 15 -24.59 21.56 -24.15
N PRO A 16 -25.16 20.49 -24.75
CA PRO A 16 -26.47 20.60 -25.41
C PRO A 16 -27.41 19.47 -24.90
N GLU A 17 -28.63 19.78 -24.43
CA GLU A 17 -29.91 19.78 -25.19
C GLU A 17 -30.12 18.50 -26.04
N SER A 18 -31.26 17.80 -26.09
CA SER A 18 -32.55 17.72 -25.39
C SER A 18 -33.28 16.58 -26.11
N SER A 19 -33.96 15.65 -25.44
CA SER A 19 -35.00 14.85 -26.12
C SER A 19 -35.92 14.23 -25.08
N ASP A 20 -37.11 14.80 -24.98
CA ASP A 20 -38.23 14.29 -24.20
C ASP A 20 -38.92 13.13 -24.92
N CYS A 21 -39.31 12.10 -24.17
CA CYS A 21 -40.31 11.12 -24.56
C CYS A 21 -41.15 10.82 -23.32
N GLU A 22 -42.41 11.26 -23.34
CA GLU A 22 -43.37 11.12 -22.25
C GLU A 22 -44.18 9.82 -22.32
N SER A 23 -44.54 9.35 -21.12
CA SER A 23 -45.74 8.58 -20.74
C SER A 23 -45.78 7.08 -21.13
N LEU A 24 -46.19 6.14 -20.25
CA LEU A 24 -47.36 6.16 -19.37
C LEU A 24 -47.17 5.38 -18.05
N SER A 25 -47.97 5.83 -17.08
CA SER A 25 -48.24 5.37 -15.72
C SER A 25 -48.48 3.87 -15.48
N SER A 26 -48.14 3.42 -14.26
CA SER A 26 -49.02 2.51 -13.49
C SER A 26 -48.76 2.61 -11.97
N ALA A 27 -49.74 3.21 -11.29
CA ALA A 27 -50.22 3.01 -9.92
C ALA A 27 -49.24 2.96 -8.71
N LEU A 28 -49.41 3.96 -7.83
CA LEU A 28 -49.03 3.91 -6.41
C LEU A 28 -49.98 3.04 -5.59
N CYS A 29 -49.46 2.44 -4.51
CA CYS A 29 -50.12 2.27 -3.21
C CYS A 29 -49.06 2.14 -2.08
N PRO A 30 -49.42 2.37 -0.80
CA PRO A 30 -48.77 3.36 0.05
C PRO A 30 -47.66 2.85 0.98
N ALA A 31 -46.99 3.83 1.60
CA ALA A 31 -45.86 3.73 2.52
C ALA A 31 -46.15 3.00 3.84
N ASP A 32 -45.13 2.31 4.35
CA ASP A 32 -44.87 2.11 5.77
C ASP A 32 -43.45 2.63 6.09
N PRO A 33 -43.26 3.54 7.07
CA PRO A 33 -41.95 3.98 7.52
C PRO A 33 -41.60 3.30 8.84
N GLU A 34 -40.74 2.28 8.82
CA GLU A 34 -39.97 1.92 10.02
C GLU A 34 -38.47 2.01 9.77
N LEU A 35 -37.89 2.94 10.53
CA LEU A 35 -36.49 3.26 10.66
C LEU A 35 -35.77 2.16 11.45
N ALA A 36 -34.78 1.53 10.82
CA ALA A 36 -33.55 1.16 11.52
C ALA A 36 -32.43 1.07 10.49
N ASP A 37 -31.76 2.21 10.31
CA ASP A 37 -30.46 2.39 9.70
C ASP A 37 -29.44 1.42 10.34
N ARG A 38 -29.34 0.22 9.79
CA ARG A 38 -28.15 -0.61 9.89
C ARG A 38 -27.37 -0.38 8.63
N ALA A 39 -26.31 0.43 8.76
CA ALA A 39 -25.22 0.55 7.81
C ALA A 39 -24.90 -0.83 7.23
N SER A 40 -25.45 -1.08 6.05
CA SER A 40 -25.15 -2.26 5.29
C SER A 40 -23.78 -1.99 4.71
N LEU A 41 -22.77 -2.65 5.26
CA LEU A 41 -21.49 -2.90 4.60
C LEU A 41 -21.50 -4.34 4.05
N PRO A 42 -22.17 -4.68 2.92
CA PRO A 42 -22.07 -6.01 2.35
C PRO A 42 -21.60 -5.92 0.90
N ASP A 43 -20.46 -5.27 0.65
CA ASP A 43 -19.91 -5.22 -0.73
C ASP A 43 -18.39 -5.37 -0.81
N LEU A 44 -17.67 -5.38 0.33
CA LEU A 44 -16.22 -5.66 0.35
C LEU A 44 -15.88 -7.15 0.56
N GLU A 45 -16.79 -7.91 1.20
CA GLU A 45 -16.58 -9.34 1.48
C GLU A 45 -16.88 -10.24 0.27
N LEU A 46 -17.67 -9.76 -0.71
CA LEU A 46 -18.02 -10.52 -1.92
C LEU A 46 -17.03 -10.35 -3.08
N LEU A 47 -15.98 -9.55 -2.92
CA LEU A 47 -14.95 -9.29 -3.93
C LEU A 47 -13.63 -10.04 -3.65
N HIS A 48 -13.57 -10.90 -2.63
CA HIS A 48 -12.36 -11.67 -2.33
C HIS A 48 -12.26 -12.89 -3.26
N ASP A 49 -11.44 -12.75 -4.32
CA ASP A 49 -11.04 -13.87 -5.15
C ASP A 49 -10.09 -14.79 -4.35
N PRO A 50 -10.36 -16.12 -4.25
CA PRO A 50 -9.43 -17.05 -3.59
C PRO A 50 -8.01 -17.02 -4.19
N GLU A 51 -7.86 -16.66 -5.46
CA GLU A 51 -6.56 -16.50 -6.11
C GLU A 51 -5.78 -15.29 -5.54
N ASP A 52 -6.46 -14.17 -5.29
CA ASP A 52 -5.88 -12.96 -4.70
C ASP A 52 -5.46 -13.18 -3.22
N GLU A 53 -6.23 -13.98 -2.49
CA GLU A 53 -5.88 -14.39 -1.13
C GLU A 53 -4.55 -15.19 -1.11
N LEU A 54 -4.41 -16.19 -1.97
CA LEU A 54 -3.19 -16.97 -2.05
C LEU A 54 -2.00 -16.12 -2.53
N LEU A 55 -2.20 -15.29 -3.55
CA LEU A 55 -1.17 -14.42 -4.10
C LEU A 55 -0.66 -13.42 -3.07
N SER A 56 -1.57 -12.77 -2.35
CA SER A 56 -1.22 -11.81 -1.31
C SER A 56 -0.45 -12.46 -0.16
N ALA A 57 -0.78 -13.70 0.22
CA ALA A 57 -0.02 -14.46 1.20
C ALA A 57 1.42 -14.72 0.73
N GLN A 58 1.60 -15.17 -0.53
CA GLN A 58 2.93 -15.39 -1.11
C GLN A 58 3.74 -14.08 -1.21
N LEU A 59 3.08 -12.98 -1.59
CA LEU A 59 3.70 -11.66 -1.61
C LEU A 59 4.21 -11.25 -0.22
N LEU A 60 3.42 -11.46 0.84
CA LEU A 60 3.83 -11.14 2.20
C LEU A 60 5.01 -12.01 2.69
N GLU A 61 5.11 -13.27 2.26
CA GLU A 61 6.29 -14.10 2.51
C GLU A 61 7.54 -13.55 1.80
N LEU A 62 7.41 -13.12 0.54
CA LEU A 62 8.50 -12.48 -0.20
C LEU A 62 8.93 -11.15 0.43
N VAL A 63 7.98 -10.34 0.91
CA VAL A 63 8.27 -9.10 1.65
C VAL A 63 9.07 -9.42 2.91
N GLN A 64 8.64 -10.40 3.72
CA GLN A 64 9.37 -10.82 4.92
C GLN A 64 10.78 -11.34 4.60
N ALA A 65 10.94 -12.14 3.54
CA ALA A 65 12.24 -12.64 3.10
C ALA A 65 13.17 -11.50 2.65
N THR A 66 12.63 -10.51 1.95
CA THR A 66 13.37 -9.33 1.48
C THR A 66 13.82 -8.46 2.67
N LEU A 67 12.91 -8.20 3.61
CA LEU A 67 13.19 -7.52 4.87
C LEU A 67 14.27 -8.24 5.71
N GLY A 68 14.27 -9.58 5.71
CA GLY A 68 15.26 -10.37 6.41
C GLY A 68 16.70 -10.23 5.86
N ARG A 69 16.85 -9.75 4.62
CA ARG A 69 18.13 -9.61 3.91
C ARG A 69 18.52 -8.14 3.68
N ALA A 70 17.66 -7.19 4.05
CA ALA A 70 17.82 -5.78 3.76
C ALA A 70 19.08 -5.17 4.39
N PRO A 71 19.97 -4.54 3.60
CA PRO A 71 21.05 -3.72 4.15
C PRO A 71 20.48 -2.35 4.55
N LEU A 72 20.44 -2.06 5.86
CA LEU A 72 20.10 -0.71 6.34
C LEU A 72 21.36 0.12 6.55
N GLY A 73 21.64 1.03 5.60
CA GLY A 73 22.78 1.94 5.65
C GLY A 73 24.14 1.24 5.42
N ALA A 74 25.22 1.81 5.98
CA ALA A 74 26.59 1.31 5.79
C ALA A 74 26.95 0.06 6.65
N GLN A 75 25.97 -0.55 7.33
CA GLN A 75 26.19 -1.66 8.27
C GLN A 75 25.69 -3.00 7.70
N ARG A 76 26.26 -4.09 8.25
CA ARG A 76 25.89 -5.48 7.89
C ARG A 76 24.38 -5.72 8.02
N CYS A 77 23.84 -6.58 7.15
CA CYS A 77 22.44 -7.00 7.08
C CYS A 77 21.78 -7.12 8.48
N SER A 78 20.94 -6.14 8.82
CA SER A 78 20.05 -6.22 9.97
C SER A 78 18.81 -6.99 9.56
N ARG A 79 18.46 -8.06 10.28
CA ARG A 79 17.25 -8.83 9.97
C ARG A 79 16.03 -8.02 10.43
N LEU A 80 15.25 -7.49 9.50
CA LEU A 80 14.01 -6.79 9.83
C LEU A 80 12.88 -7.78 10.09
N LEU A 81 12.15 -7.56 11.19
CA LEU A 81 11.02 -8.39 11.62
C LEU A 81 9.72 -7.61 11.46
N MET A 82 8.83 -8.14 10.63
CA MET A 82 7.48 -7.64 10.41
C MET A 82 6.53 -8.28 11.44
N PRO A 83 5.88 -7.50 12.33
CA PRO A 83 4.87 -8.06 13.23
C PRO A 83 3.68 -8.63 12.45
N ALA A 84 3.08 -9.71 12.94
CA ALA A 84 1.92 -10.35 12.28
C ALA A 84 0.75 -9.38 12.07
N GLN A 85 0.48 -8.50 13.03
CA GLN A 85 -0.52 -7.44 12.90
C GLN A 85 -0.22 -6.50 11.73
N LEU A 86 1.05 -6.09 11.58
CA LEU A 86 1.47 -5.23 10.47
C LEU A 86 1.33 -5.96 9.13
N ALA A 87 1.70 -7.25 9.07
CA ALA A 87 1.53 -8.07 7.86
C ALA A 87 0.06 -8.16 7.43
N ALA A 88 -0.86 -8.38 8.38
CA ALA A 88 -2.29 -8.40 8.09
C ALA A 88 -2.80 -7.05 7.57
N GLN A 89 -2.43 -5.93 8.20
CA GLN A 89 -2.84 -4.60 7.76
C GLN A 89 -2.28 -4.24 6.38
N VAL A 90 -1.01 -4.56 6.13
CA VAL A 90 -0.38 -4.36 4.82
C VAL A 90 -1.09 -5.18 3.76
N ARG A 91 -1.39 -6.46 4.03
CA ARG A 91 -2.12 -7.33 3.10
C ARG A 91 -3.45 -6.73 2.68
N THR A 92 -4.27 -6.35 3.67
CA THR A 92 -5.58 -5.72 3.42
C THR A 92 -5.46 -4.47 2.57
N GLU A 93 -4.48 -3.61 2.87
CA GLU A 93 -4.30 -2.35 2.16
C GLU A 93 -3.80 -2.53 0.72
N LEU A 94 -2.89 -3.50 0.49
CA LEU A 94 -2.42 -3.83 -0.86
C LEU A 94 -3.57 -4.35 -1.73
N LEU A 95 -4.41 -5.24 -1.19
CA LEU A 95 -5.59 -5.75 -1.89
C LEU A 95 -6.60 -4.64 -2.18
N ARG A 96 -6.90 -3.78 -1.20
CA ARG A 96 -7.81 -2.63 -1.36
C ARG A 96 -7.36 -1.68 -2.46
N LEU A 97 -6.06 -1.37 -2.54
CA LEU A 97 -5.54 -0.47 -3.58
C LEU A 97 -5.52 -1.11 -4.96
N ALA A 98 -5.31 -2.43 -5.02
CA ALA A 98 -5.19 -3.19 -6.25
C ALA A 98 -6.53 -3.58 -6.89
N CYS A 99 -7.62 -3.72 -6.12
CA CYS A 99 -8.91 -4.19 -6.64
C CYS A 99 -9.53 -3.29 -7.73
N SER A 100 -9.10 -2.02 -7.79
CA SER A 100 -9.53 -1.04 -8.80
C SER A 100 -8.64 -1.00 -10.05
N GLU A 101 -7.60 -1.83 -10.12
CA GLU A 101 -6.64 -1.85 -11.21
C GLU A 101 -6.82 -3.09 -12.11
N PRO A 102 -6.46 -3.00 -13.41
CA PRO A 102 -6.49 -4.15 -14.29
C PRO A 102 -5.56 -5.25 -13.77
N CYS A 103 -6.05 -6.49 -13.81
CA CYS A 103 -5.36 -7.68 -13.27
C CYS A 103 -5.17 -7.66 -11.74
N GLY A 104 -5.83 -6.76 -11.00
CA GLY A 104 -5.78 -6.74 -9.54
C GLY A 104 -4.35 -6.67 -9.01
N LEU A 105 -4.07 -7.42 -7.95
CA LEU A 105 -2.75 -7.43 -7.30
C LEU A 105 -1.64 -7.97 -8.23
N ARG A 106 -1.98 -8.83 -9.20
CA ARG A 106 -1.03 -9.39 -10.17
C ARG A 106 -0.39 -8.33 -11.06
N GLY A 107 -1.12 -7.24 -11.34
CA GLY A 107 -0.64 -6.12 -12.13
C GLY A 107 0.32 -5.17 -11.39
N ALA A 108 0.65 -5.45 -10.13
CA ALA A 108 1.43 -4.56 -9.30
C ALA A 108 2.95 -4.79 -9.41
N LEU A 109 3.70 -3.68 -9.42
CA LEU A 109 5.09 -3.62 -9.00
C LEU A 109 5.14 -3.07 -7.57
N LEU A 110 5.66 -3.84 -6.62
CA LEU A 110 5.80 -3.42 -5.23
C LEU A 110 7.20 -2.85 -4.98
N ASP A 111 7.28 -1.56 -4.68
CA ASP A 111 8.47 -0.89 -4.18
C ASP A 111 8.46 -0.94 -2.65
N LEU A 112 9.49 -1.52 -2.04
CA LEU A 112 9.59 -1.71 -0.60
C LEU A 112 10.62 -0.76 0.00
N CYS A 113 10.16 0.12 0.88
CA CYS A 113 10.98 1.13 1.54
C CYS A 113 10.90 1.03 3.05
N VAL A 114 11.97 1.39 3.75
CA VAL A 114 12.01 1.50 5.22
C VAL A 114 12.41 2.91 5.64
N GLU A 115 11.50 3.61 6.30
CA GLU A 115 11.69 4.90 6.93
C GLU A 115 12.38 4.78 8.29
N HIS A 116 13.40 5.59 8.49
CA HIS A 116 14.08 5.81 9.76
C HIS A 116 14.38 7.31 9.96
N GLY A 117 13.62 7.95 10.84
CA GLY A 117 13.77 9.39 11.10
C GLY A 117 13.51 10.20 9.83
N LYS A 118 14.55 10.82 9.26
CA LYS A 118 14.47 11.57 7.99
C LYS A 118 14.97 10.77 6.78
N ALA A 119 15.53 9.59 7.00
CA ALA A 119 16.04 8.73 5.94
C ALA A 119 14.94 7.76 5.48
N CYS A 120 14.93 7.47 4.18
CA CYS A 120 14.12 6.43 3.58
C CYS A 120 15.07 5.51 2.80
N HIS A 121 15.08 4.23 3.14
CA HIS A 121 15.94 3.23 2.53
C HIS A 121 15.13 2.40 1.55
N ASP A 122 15.54 2.38 0.29
CA ASP A 122 15.04 1.41 -0.69
C ASP A 122 15.57 0.02 -0.32
N VAL A 123 14.65 -0.92 -0.12
CA VAL A 123 14.94 -2.29 0.34
C VAL A 123 14.80 -3.30 -0.80
N GLY A 124 13.96 -3.02 -1.80
CA GLY A 124 13.78 -3.91 -2.93
C GLY A 124 12.52 -3.64 -3.72
N HIS A 125 12.47 -4.29 -4.88
CA HIS A 125 11.38 -4.19 -5.84
C HIS A 125 10.88 -5.60 -6.17
N ILE A 126 9.57 -5.82 -6.13
CA ILE A 126 8.95 -7.13 -6.34
C ILE A 126 7.86 -6.98 -7.41
N ALA A 127 8.07 -7.57 -8.59
CA ALA A 127 6.97 -7.79 -9.52
C ALA A 127 6.09 -8.91 -8.94
N VAL A 128 4.81 -8.62 -8.68
CA VAL A 128 3.95 -9.55 -7.94
C VAL A 128 3.68 -10.83 -8.74
N ASP A 129 3.41 -10.70 -10.03
CA ASP A 129 3.27 -11.82 -10.96
C ASP A 129 4.27 -11.66 -12.12
N PRO A 130 5.28 -12.54 -12.25
CA PRO A 130 6.28 -12.44 -13.32
C PRO A 130 5.70 -12.72 -14.72
N ALA A 131 4.50 -13.32 -14.83
CA ALA A 131 3.82 -13.56 -16.09
C ALA A 131 2.99 -12.35 -16.57
N VAL A 132 2.84 -11.32 -15.73
CA VAL A 132 2.06 -10.11 -16.02
C VAL A 132 2.98 -8.91 -16.06
N VAL A 133 2.87 -8.07 -17.10
CA VAL A 133 3.59 -6.79 -17.14
C VAL A 133 2.93 -5.85 -16.13
N PRO A 134 3.67 -5.29 -15.15
CA PRO A 134 3.09 -4.38 -14.18
C PRO A 134 2.49 -3.14 -14.84
N THR A 135 1.29 -2.74 -14.42
CA THR A 135 0.55 -1.57 -14.94
C THR A 135 0.45 -0.44 -13.92
N PHE A 136 0.65 -0.76 -12.64
CA PHE A 136 0.73 0.20 -11.54
C PHE A 136 1.80 -0.23 -10.54
N GLN A 137 2.22 0.74 -9.73
CA GLN A 137 3.20 0.58 -8.68
C GLN A 137 2.53 0.83 -7.34
N LEU A 138 2.82 -0.03 -6.36
CA LEU A 138 2.51 0.16 -4.95
C LEU A 138 3.83 0.44 -4.23
N THR A 139 3.95 1.59 -3.59
CA THR A 139 5.12 1.92 -2.77
C THR A 139 4.78 1.71 -1.31
N LEU A 140 5.26 0.62 -0.74
CA LEU A 140 5.08 0.27 0.67
C LEU A 140 6.22 0.85 1.49
N VAL A 141 5.89 1.79 2.38
CA VAL A 141 6.84 2.43 3.29
C VAL A 141 6.60 1.96 4.72
N LEU A 142 7.52 1.16 5.23
CA LEU A 142 7.51 0.62 6.58
C LEU A 142 8.36 1.50 7.50
N ARG A 143 8.07 1.53 8.80
CA ARG A 143 8.82 2.34 9.77
C ARG A 143 9.58 1.47 10.75
N LEU A 144 10.82 1.83 11.06
CA LEU A 144 11.58 1.16 12.11
C LEU A 144 11.08 1.60 13.51
N ASP A 145 11.05 0.70 14.49
CA ASP A 145 10.75 1.08 15.87
C ASP A 145 11.89 1.97 16.43
N SER A 146 11.59 3.25 16.62
CA SER A 146 12.54 4.27 17.06
C SER A 146 13.12 4.01 18.46
N ARG A 147 12.49 3.16 19.27
CA ARG A 147 12.95 2.82 20.63
C ARG A 147 14.20 1.94 20.64
N LEU A 148 14.42 1.15 19.58
CA LEU A 148 15.46 0.12 19.55
C LEU A 148 16.74 0.57 18.83
N TRP A 149 16.63 1.46 17.84
CA TRP A 149 17.75 1.80 16.95
C TRP A 149 18.89 2.64 17.58
N PRO A 150 18.65 3.67 18.42
CA PRO A 150 19.73 4.47 18.99
C PRO A 150 20.69 3.65 19.86
N LYS A 151 20.18 2.61 20.53
CA LYS A 151 20.96 1.69 21.37
C LYS A 151 21.84 0.74 20.55
N ILE A 152 21.43 0.48 19.31
CA ILE A 152 22.07 -0.49 18.42
C ILE A 152 23.19 0.17 17.61
N GLN A 153 23.05 1.45 17.21
CA GLN A 153 24.12 2.19 16.55
C GLN A 153 25.43 2.19 17.35
N GLY A 154 25.35 2.42 18.68
CA GLY A 154 26.53 2.44 19.55
C GLY A 154 27.23 1.07 19.66
N LEU A 155 26.46 -0.03 19.58
CA LEU A 155 27.00 -1.38 19.64
C LEU A 155 27.58 -1.83 18.28
N LEU A 156 26.92 -1.45 17.17
CA LEU A 156 27.37 -1.80 15.82
C LEU A 156 28.54 -0.94 15.34
N ALA A 157 28.72 0.28 15.86
CA ALA A 157 29.87 1.12 15.56
C ALA A 157 31.14 0.77 16.38
N SER A 158 30.97 0.16 17.57
CA SER A 158 32.07 -0.05 18.53
C SER A 158 32.74 -1.44 18.46
N ALA A 159 32.12 -2.43 17.80
CA ALA A 159 32.61 -3.81 17.81
C ALA A 159 33.00 -4.34 16.41
N PRO A 160 34.16 -3.96 15.85
CA PRO A 160 34.62 -4.51 14.57
C PRO A 160 35.25 -5.92 14.69
N ALA A 161 35.51 -6.44 15.90
CA ALA A 161 36.43 -7.58 16.04
C ALA A 161 36.00 -8.78 16.92
N LEU A 162 34.92 -8.76 17.73
CA LEU A 162 34.70 -9.81 18.75
C LEU A 162 33.29 -10.43 18.82
N SER A 163 32.56 -10.56 17.72
CA SER A 163 31.37 -11.43 17.71
C SER A 163 31.07 -12.02 16.32
N PRO A 164 31.31 -13.32 16.10
CA PRO A 164 30.75 -14.01 14.95
C PRO A 164 29.25 -14.27 15.24
N ARG A 165 28.38 -13.93 14.27
CA ARG A 165 26.99 -14.43 14.11
C ARG A 165 25.81 -13.74 14.81
N PHE A 166 25.94 -12.68 15.60
CA PHE A 166 24.73 -12.01 16.13
C PHE A 166 24.20 -10.94 15.16
N SER A 167 23.48 -11.34 14.11
CA SER A 167 22.68 -10.39 13.32
C SER A 167 21.57 -9.89 14.24
N GLN A 168 21.68 -8.66 14.75
CA GLN A 168 20.62 -8.08 15.55
C GLN A 168 19.36 -7.97 14.69
N SER A 169 18.27 -8.53 15.20
CA SER A 169 16.97 -8.44 14.54
C SER A 169 16.27 -7.18 15.01
N LEU A 170 15.74 -6.38 14.09
CA LEU A 170 15.05 -5.12 14.39
C LEU A 170 13.58 -5.27 14.08
N ARG A 171 12.73 -4.84 15.02
CA ARG A 171 11.28 -4.89 14.82
C ARG A 171 10.80 -3.63 14.10
N LEU A 172 9.91 -3.83 13.13
CA LEU A 172 9.18 -2.74 12.49
C LEU A 172 8.06 -2.23 13.39
N SER A 173 7.80 -0.94 13.31
CA SER A 173 6.60 -0.29 13.86
C SER A 173 5.37 -0.77 13.10
N THR A 174 4.20 -0.78 13.75
CA THR A 174 2.91 -1.08 13.11
C THR A 174 2.43 0.04 12.18
N GLY A 175 3.04 1.23 12.24
CA GLY A 175 2.73 2.32 11.30
C GLY A 175 3.42 2.11 9.95
N PHE A 176 2.65 2.20 8.86
CA PHE A 176 3.13 2.11 7.48
C PHE A 176 2.34 3.07 6.58
N ARG A 177 2.80 3.22 5.33
CA ARG A 177 2.10 3.96 4.28
C ARG A 177 2.17 3.15 2.99
N VAL A 178 1.12 3.21 2.19
CA VAL A 178 1.13 2.65 0.83
C VAL A 178 0.68 3.73 -0.14
N MET A 179 1.42 3.91 -1.23
CA MET A 179 1.04 4.84 -2.29
C MET A 179 0.89 4.10 -3.61
N LYS A 180 -0.23 4.32 -4.31
CA LYS A 180 -0.48 3.76 -5.64
C LYS A 180 -0.14 4.77 -6.73
N LYS A 181 0.55 4.30 -7.78
CA LYS A 181 0.89 5.08 -8.98
C LYS A 181 0.60 4.27 -10.24
N LYS A 182 -0.19 4.77 -11.18
CA LYS A 182 -0.31 4.18 -12.51
C LYS A 182 0.99 4.37 -13.30
N LEU A 183 1.51 3.31 -13.93
CA LEU A 183 2.79 3.36 -14.67
C LEU A 183 2.64 3.99 -16.06
N TYR A 184 1.46 3.88 -16.66
CA TYR A 184 1.20 4.31 -18.04
C TYR A 184 0.08 5.35 -18.17
N SER A 185 -0.12 6.19 -17.15
CA SER A 185 -1.11 7.30 -17.17
C SER A 185 -0.43 8.66 -17.07
N SER A 186 -1.05 9.69 -17.66
CA SER A 186 -0.64 11.10 -17.49
C SER A 186 -1.21 11.75 -16.22
N GLU A 187 -2.04 11.03 -15.45
CA GLU A 187 -2.69 11.53 -14.23
C GLU A 187 -1.74 11.53 -13.01
N GLN A 188 -1.88 12.55 -12.16
CA GLN A 188 -0.98 12.88 -11.06
C GLN A 188 -1.24 11.98 -9.82
N LEU A 189 -0.16 11.54 -9.14
CA LEU A 189 -0.16 10.65 -7.97
C LEU A 189 -1.27 10.95 -6.93
N LEU A 190 -2.13 9.96 -6.64
CA LEU A 190 -3.08 10.00 -5.52
C LEU A 190 -2.37 9.49 -4.26
N ILE A 191 -2.26 10.32 -3.23
CA ILE A 191 -1.75 9.94 -1.91
C ILE A 191 -2.95 9.79 -0.99
N GLU A 192 -3.25 8.57 -0.56
CA GLU A 192 -4.24 8.28 0.48
C GLU A 192 -3.49 8.14 1.81
N GLU A 193 -3.85 8.98 2.80
CA GLU A 193 -3.32 8.86 4.17
C GLU A 193 -4.33 8.06 5.01
N CYS A 194 -3.89 6.90 5.52
CA CYS A 194 -4.61 6.10 6.51
C CYS A 194 -4.01 6.27 7.91
#